data_AF-A0A2N5XXV7-F1
#
_entry.id   AF-A0A2N5XXV7-F1
#
_cell.length_a   1.000
_cell.length_b   1.000
_cell.length_c   1.000
_cell.angle_alpha   90.00
_cell.angle_beta   90.00
_cell.angle_gamma   90.00
#
_symmetry.space_group_name_H-M   'P 1'
#
loop_
_entity.id
_entity.type
_entity.pdbx_description
1 polymer ?
#
loop_
_entity_poly.entity_id
_entity_poly.type
_entity_poly.pdbx_seq_one_letter_code
_entity_poly.pdbx_strand_id
1 'polypeptide(L)'
;MDTLLFIISKLVAAVIKVEAWLLLGMALALLGLLTGRLLELRSRNTAENAALSLAVAQPQPGQTWVLVTSAFHMARAMHEFHQAGWPEMSPYPVDYRSGRFC
;
A
#
# COMPACT_ATOMS: atom_id res chain seq x y z
N MET A 1 -12.02 32.99 36.47
CA MET A 1 -12.40 33.38 35.10
C MET A 1 -11.65 32.55 34.05
N ASP A 2 -11.00 31.46 34.45
CA ASP A 2 -9.74 31.02 33.80
C ASP A 2 -9.91 29.69 33.05
N THR A 3 -10.82 28.84 33.52
CA THR A 3 -11.14 27.55 32.90
C THR A 3 -11.85 27.72 31.55
N LEU A 4 -12.74 28.71 31.44
CA LEU A 4 -13.52 28.94 30.22
C LEU A 4 -12.62 29.41 29.08
N LEU A 5 -11.71 30.35 29.36
CA LEU A 5 -10.71 30.83 28.40
C LEU A 5 -9.73 29.73 27.98
N PHE A 6 -9.32 28.86 28.91
CA PHE A 6 -8.46 27.71 28.61
C PHE A 6 -9.13 26.69 27.67
N ILE A 7 -10.40 26.36 27.92
CA ILE A 7 -11.17 25.44 27.06
C ILE A 7 -11.38 26.05 25.67
N ILE A 8 -11.75 27.33 25.60
CA ILE A 8 -11.95 28.04 24.33
C ILE A 8 -10.63 28.10 23.54
N SER A 9 -9.51 28.41 24.19
CA SER A 9 -8.18 28.40 23.57
C SER A 9 -7.83 27.04 22.95
N LYS A 10 -8.11 25.94 23.67
CA LYS A 10 -7.84 24.58 23.18
C LYS A 10 -8.73 24.21 21.99
N LEU A 11 -10.00 24.60 21.99
CA LEU A 11 -10.93 24.34 20.90
C LEU A 11 -10.58 25.14 19.64
N VAL A 12 -10.24 26.42 19.79
CA VAL A 12 -9.76 27.27 18.68
C VAL A 12 -8.45 26.73 18.12
N ALA A 13 -7.50 26.37 18.98
CA ALA A 13 -6.25 25.74 18.56
C ALA A 13 -6.45 24.36 17.90
N ALA A 14 -7.46 23.59 18.33
CA ALA A 14 -7.81 22.32 17.71
C ALA A 14 -8.39 22.52 16.30
N VAL A 15 -9.27 23.50 16.11
CA VAL A 15 -9.85 23.85 14.81
C VAL A 15 -8.77 24.34 13.83
N ILE A 16 -7.88 25.24 14.27
CA ILE A 16 -6.73 25.71 13.46
C ILE A 16 -5.75 24.55 13.14
N LYS A 17 -5.62 23.57 14.04
CA LYS A 17 -4.79 22.38 13.80
C LYS A 17 -5.40 21.39 12.80
N VAL A 18 -6.73 21.38 12.59
CA VAL A 18 -7.36 20.47 11.60
C VAL A 18 -6.77 20.71 10.22
N GLU A 19 -6.60 21.97 9.83
CA GLU A 19 -5.95 22.36 8.56
C GLU A 19 -4.50 21.87 8.51
N ALA A 20 -3.76 22.00 9.61
CA ALA A 20 -2.38 21.50 9.70
C ALA A 20 -2.29 19.97 9.57
N TRP A 21 -3.24 19.22 10.14
CA TRP A 21 -3.29 17.76 10.01
C TRP A 21 -3.70 17.32 8.60
N LEU A 22 -4.63 18.03 7.97
CA LEU A 22 -5.01 17.78 6.57
C LEU A 22 -3.83 18.08 5.62
N LEU A 23 -3.11 19.19 5.85
CA LEU A 23 -1.92 19.53 5.09
C LEU A 23 -0.79 18.51 5.31
N LEU A 24 -0.61 18.02 6.54
CA LEU A 24 0.35 16.97 6.84
C LEU A 24 -0.03 15.64 6.16
N GLY A 25 -1.30 15.24 6.23
CA GLY A 25 -1.80 14.05 5.54
C GLY A 25 -1.64 14.14 4.02
N MET A 26 -1.95 15.30 3.44
CA MET A 26 -1.75 15.58 2.02
C MET A 26 -0.27 15.57 1.64
N ALA A 27 0.61 16.16 2.46
CA ALA A 27 2.05 16.15 2.23
C ALA A 27 2.64 14.74 2.30
N LEU A 28 2.17 13.89 3.23
CA LEU A 28 2.58 12.49 3.32
C LEU A 28 2.07 11.66 2.13
N ALA A 29 0.84 11.91 1.67
CA ALA A 29 0.30 11.29 0.47
C ALA A 29 1.08 11.72 -0.79
N LEU A 30 1.39 13.02 -0.91
CA LEU A 30 2.19 13.59 -2.00
C LEU A 30 3.61 13.02 -1.98
N LEU A 31 4.25 12.94 -0.81
CA LEU A 31 5.57 12.31 -0.65
C LEU A 31 5.53 10.83 -1.06
N GLY A 32 4.49 10.11 -0.66
CA GLY A 32 4.25 8.73 -1.09
C GLY A 32 4.14 8.60 -2.62
N LEU A 33 3.44 9.52 -3.28
CA LEU A 33 3.37 9.59 -4.75
C LEU A 33 4.73 9.94 -5.39
N LEU A 34 5.48 10.87 -4.79
CA LEU A 34 6.77 11.32 -5.29
C LEU A 34 7.90 10.31 -5.11
N THR A 35 7.73 9.29 -4.26
CA THR A 35 8.75 8.25 -4.01
C THR A 35 8.93 7.23 -5.14
N GLY A 36 8.42 7.50 -6.34
CA GLY A 36 8.59 6.61 -7.51
C GLY A 36 7.74 5.34 -7.43
N ARG A 37 6.60 5.39 -6.72
CA ARG A 37 5.66 4.27 -6.66
C ARG A 37 4.92 4.15 -7.98
N LEU A 38 4.93 2.96 -8.53
CA LEU A 38 4.17 2.61 -9.71
C LEU A 38 2.88 1.90 -9.28
N LEU A 39 1.75 2.27 -9.88
CA LEU A 39 0.44 1.70 -9.56
C LEU A 39 -0.19 1.11 -10.81
N GLU A 40 -0.69 -0.11 -10.69
CA GLU A 40 -1.52 -0.80 -11.68
C GLU A 40 -2.95 -0.85 -11.13
N LEU A 41 -3.92 -0.30 -11.88
CA LEU A 41 -5.29 -0.07 -11.40
C LEU A 41 -6.37 -0.73 -12.28
N ARG A 42 -5.98 -1.43 -13.35
CA ARG A 42 -6.89 -2.00 -14.35
C ARG A 42 -7.16 -3.48 -14.14
N SER A 43 -6.32 -4.19 -13.41
CA SER A 43 -6.51 -5.61 -13.13
C SER A 43 -7.79 -5.89 -12.32
N ARG A 44 -8.48 -6.96 -12.69
CA ARG A 44 -9.70 -7.43 -12.02
C ARG A 44 -9.51 -8.79 -11.33
N ASN A 45 -8.36 -9.42 -11.55
CA ASN A 45 -7.97 -10.70 -10.97
C ASN A 45 -6.44 -10.79 -10.88
N THR A 46 -5.94 -11.86 -10.25
CA THR A 46 -4.51 -12.06 -10.00
C THR A 46 -3.68 -12.25 -11.27
N ALA A 47 -4.22 -12.93 -12.29
CA ALA A 47 -3.52 -13.16 -13.56
C ALA A 47 -3.34 -11.85 -14.35
N GLU A 48 -4.40 -11.04 -14.45
CA GLU A 48 -4.33 -9.69 -15.03
C GLU A 48 -3.37 -8.80 -14.24
N ASN A 49 -3.39 -8.89 -12.91
CA ASN A 49 -2.49 -8.11 -12.05
C ASN A 49 -1.02 -8.46 -12.31
N ALA A 50 -0.70 -9.75 -12.42
CA ALA A 50 0.64 -10.23 -12.73
C ALA A 50 1.14 -9.68 -14.09
N ALA A 51 0.34 -9.82 -15.14
CA ALA A 51 0.72 -9.40 -16.50
C ALA A 51 0.83 -7.88 -16.64
N LEU A 52 -0.17 -7.13 -16.14
CA LEU A 52 -0.21 -5.67 -16.27
C LEU A 52 0.87 -5.02 -15.38
N SER A 53 1.11 -5.56 -14.19
CA SER A 53 2.14 -5.03 -13.30
C SER A 53 3.54 -5.23 -13.88
N LEU A 54 3.80 -6.31 -14.62
CA LEU A 54 5.10 -6.53 -15.26
C LEU A 54 5.42 -5.44 -16.29
N ALA A 55 4.42 -5.06 -17.10
CA ALA A 55 4.57 -4.02 -18.11
C ALA A 55 4.87 -2.64 -17.50
N VAL A 56 4.33 -2.37 -16.31
CA VAL A 56 4.57 -1.13 -15.57
C VAL A 56 5.93 -1.18 -14.86
N ALA A 57 6.25 -2.29 -14.20
CA ALA A 57 7.42 -2.44 -13.34
C ALA A 57 8.75 -2.54 -14.10
N GLN A 58 8.77 -3.18 -15.27
CA GLN A 58 9.95 -3.37 -16.13
C GLN A 58 11.20 -3.78 -15.34
N PRO A 59 11.16 -4.94 -14.66
CA PRO A 59 12.22 -5.38 -13.77
C PRO A 59 13.56 -5.52 -14.51
N GLN A 60 14.63 -5.00 -13.89
CA GLN A 60 15.99 -5.07 -14.42
C GLN A 60 16.80 -6.17 -13.72
N PRO A 61 17.81 -6.75 -14.41
CA PRO A 61 18.73 -7.69 -13.80
C PRO A 61 19.39 -7.13 -12.53
N GLY A 62 19.48 -7.94 -11.48
CA GLY A 62 20.06 -7.57 -10.18
C GLY A 62 19.09 -6.91 -9.19
N GLN A 63 17.83 -6.64 -9.59
CA GLN A 63 16.80 -6.21 -8.66
C GLN A 63 16.20 -7.39 -7.90
N THR A 64 15.93 -7.19 -6.61
CA THR A 64 15.18 -8.15 -5.79
C THR A 64 13.72 -7.72 -5.72
N TRP A 65 12.83 -8.63 -6.11
CA TRP A 65 11.39 -8.40 -6.08
C TRP A 65 10.75 -9.19 -4.95
N VAL A 66 9.82 -8.55 -4.24
CA VAL A 66 9.08 -9.15 -3.13
C VAL A 66 7.60 -9.12 -3.47
N LEU A 67 6.97 -10.29 -3.44
CA LEU A 67 5.53 -10.40 -3.66
C LEU A 67 4.81 -10.43 -2.31
N VAL A 68 4.05 -9.37 -2.02
CA VAL A 68 3.28 -9.23 -0.78
C VAL A 68 1.81 -9.49 -1.08
N THR A 69 1.22 -10.48 -0.41
CA THR A 69 -0.22 -10.74 -0.43
C THR A 69 -0.64 -11.55 0.80
N SER A 70 -1.95 -11.70 1.03
CA SER A 70 -2.44 -12.55 2.12
C SER A 70 -1.92 -13.98 1.97
N ALA A 71 -1.59 -14.65 3.08
CA ALA A 71 -1.04 -16.00 3.11
C ALA A 71 -1.91 -17.01 2.36
N PHE A 72 -3.23 -16.87 2.46
CA PHE A 72 -4.20 -17.67 1.71
C PHE A 72 -4.05 -17.56 0.19
N HIS A 73 -3.74 -16.37 -0.34
CA HIS A 73 -3.58 -16.14 -1.77
C HIS A 73 -2.16 -16.37 -2.30
N MET A 74 -1.17 -16.58 -1.42
CA MET A 74 0.24 -16.57 -1.79
C MET A 74 0.58 -17.62 -2.86
N ALA A 75 0.11 -18.86 -2.69
CA ALA A 75 0.41 -19.95 -3.63
C ALA A 75 -0.11 -19.63 -5.05
N ARG A 76 -1.36 -19.12 -5.16
CA ARG A 76 -1.93 -18.67 -6.43
C ARG A 76 -1.13 -17.51 -7.01
N ALA A 77 -0.82 -16.49 -6.20
CA ALA A 77 -0.11 -15.32 -6.67
C ALA A 77 1.28 -15.66 -7.21
N MET A 78 2.07 -16.48 -6.51
CA MET A 78 3.38 -16.92 -7.00
C MET A 78 3.28 -17.65 -8.34
N HIS A 79 2.27 -18.52 -8.52
CA HIS A 79 2.06 -19.21 -9.79
C HIS A 79 1.73 -18.24 -10.94
N GLU A 80 0.74 -17.37 -10.74
CA GLU A 80 0.32 -16.40 -11.77
C GLU A 80 1.44 -15.43 -12.16
N PHE A 81 2.20 -14.95 -11.17
CA PHE A 81 3.32 -14.04 -11.41
C PHE A 81 4.49 -14.72 -12.12
N HIS A 82 4.79 -15.98 -11.78
CA HIS A 82 5.77 -16.77 -12.52
C HIS A 82 5.34 -16.98 -13.98
N GLN A 83 4.08 -17.36 -14.20
CA GLN A 83 3.53 -17.56 -15.55
C GLN A 83 3.50 -16.28 -16.39
N ALA A 84 3.33 -15.12 -15.75
CA ALA A 84 3.39 -13.82 -16.41
C ALA A 84 4.82 -13.41 -16.82
N GLY A 85 5.86 -14.14 -16.40
CA GLY A 85 7.25 -13.89 -16.78
C GLY A 85 8.02 -12.97 -15.85
N TRP A 86 7.56 -12.80 -14.60
CA TRP A 86 8.34 -12.06 -13.61
C TRP A 86 9.64 -12.79 -13.26
N PRO A 87 10.72 -12.04 -12.91
CA PRO A 87 11.91 -12.63 -12.33
C PRO A 87 11.58 -13.32 -10.99
N GLU A 88 12.54 -14.10 -10.48
CA GLU A 88 12.42 -14.75 -9.19
C GLU A 88 12.03 -13.73 -8.10
N MET A 89 10.93 -14.04 -7.41
CA MET A 89 10.34 -13.20 -6.38
C MET A 89 10.40 -13.89 -5.03
N SER A 90 10.74 -13.11 -4.00
CA SER A 90 10.65 -13.56 -2.62
C SER A 90 9.20 -13.44 -2.13
N PRO A 91 8.57 -14.53 -1.68
CA PRO A 91 7.22 -14.46 -1.13
C PRO A 91 7.24 -13.81 0.25
N TYR A 92 6.33 -12.86 0.49
CA TYR A 92 6.13 -12.26 1.80
C TYR A 92 4.64 -12.33 2.19
N PRO A 93 4.19 -13.46 2.77
CA PRO A 93 2.79 -13.66 3.07
C PRO A 93 2.38 -12.88 4.32
N VAL A 94 1.23 -12.21 4.26
CA VAL A 94 0.63 -11.43 5.36
C VAL A 94 -0.78 -11.93 5.67
N ASP A 95 -1.54 -11.29 6.57
CA ASP A 95 -2.94 -11.65 6.89
C ASP A 95 -3.12 -13.17 7.12
N TYR A 96 -2.31 -13.76 8.01
CA TYR A 96 -2.45 -15.16 8.38
C TYR A 96 -3.75 -15.37 9.16
N ARG A 97 -4.63 -16.20 8.63
CA ARG A 97 -5.91 -16.56 9.26
C ARG A 97 -5.80 -17.96 9.84
N SER A 98 -6.13 -18.12 11.11
CA SER A 98 -6.04 -19.38 11.86
C SER A 98 -7.28 -20.29 11.72
N GLY A 99 -8.17 -20.01 10.77
CA GLY A 99 -9.38 -20.80 10.54
C GLY A 99 -9.16 -21.95 9.56
N ARG A 100 -9.79 -23.11 9.81
CA ARG A 100 -9.92 -24.16 8.80
C ARG A 100 -10.93 -23.69 7.76
N PHE A 101 -10.45 -23.44 6.55
CA PHE A 101 -11.31 -23.30 5.39
C PHE A 101 -11.61 -24.72 4.88
N CYS A 102 -12.76 -25.25 5.32
CA CYS A 102 -13.37 -26.46 4.79
C CYS A 102 -14.27 -26.08 3.60
#